data_AF-A0AAW7I2X1-F1
#
_entry.id   AF-A0AAW7I2X1-F1
#
_cell.length_a   1.000
_cell.length_b   1.000
_cell.length_c   1.000
_cell.angle_alpha   90.00
_cell.angle_beta   90.00
_cell.angle_gamma   90.00
#
_symmetry.space_group_name_H-M   'P 1'
#
loop_
_entity.id
_entity.type
_entity.pdbx_description
1 polymer ?
#
loop_
_entity_poly.entity_id
_entity_poly.type
_entity_poly.pdbx_seq_one_letter_code
_entity_poly.pdbx_strand_id
1 'polypeptide(L)'
;MKIAILLLGCSLSASLLAAVEDREAQQAKLDAACQQAQQQLVEQGKKQRIDACIKAGGKAAKCQQEFASFGQREGNKRPDLNSLPPCQQADAYRKSYRQ
;
A
#
# COMPACT_ATOMS: atom_id res chain seq x y z
N MET A 1 29.87 -6.20 56.36
CA MET A 1 28.59 -6.84 55.92
C MET A 1 27.50 -5.77 56.08
N LYS A 2 26.63 -5.41 55.14
CA LYS A 2 26.15 -6.01 53.89
C LYS A 2 25.67 -4.88 52.95
N ILE A 3 26.15 -4.94 51.71
CA ILE A 3 25.45 -4.69 50.44
C ILE A 3 24.61 -3.41 50.34
N ALA A 4 25.30 -2.32 49.98
CA ALA A 4 24.71 -1.28 49.14
C ALA A 4 24.83 -1.72 47.66
N ILE A 5 23.93 -1.19 46.83
CA ILE A 5 23.94 -1.22 45.35
C ILE A 5 23.31 -2.48 44.74
N LEU A 6 22.01 -2.39 44.42
CA LEU A 6 21.37 -3.10 43.30
C LEU A 6 20.14 -2.29 42.84
N LEU A 7 20.38 -1.08 42.33
CA LEU A 7 19.40 -0.26 41.60
C LEU A 7 20.07 0.31 40.34
N LEU A 8 20.60 -0.58 39.50
CA LEU A 8 21.02 -0.25 38.14
C LEU A 8 20.58 -1.39 37.22
N GLY A 9 19.39 -1.29 36.63
CA GLY A 9 18.89 -2.34 35.74
C GLY A 9 17.59 -2.10 35.01
N CYS A 10 17.10 -0.86 34.86
CA CYS A 10 15.78 -0.59 34.24
C CYS A 10 15.75 0.55 33.21
N SER A 11 16.83 0.79 32.45
CA SER A 11 16.87 1.91 31.48
C SER A 11 17.10 1.54 30.01
N LEU A 12 17.11 0.25 29.65
CA LEU A 12 17.40 -0.18 28.26
C LEU A 12 16.17 -0.58 27.42
N SER A 13 14.95 -0.52 27.96
CA SER A 13 13.74 -1.00 27.25
C SER A 13 13.04 0.06 26.38
N ALA A 14 13.34 1.35 26.57
CA ALA A 14 12.58 2.43 25.91
C ALA A 14 12.94 2.62 24.43
N SER A 15 14.17 2.30 24.02
CA SER A 15 14.64 2.47 22.64
C SER A 15 14.05 1.46 21.66
N LEU A 16 13.66 0.28 22.13
CA LEU A 16 13.03 -0.75 21.30
C LEU A 16 11.61 -0.38 20.85
N LEU A 17 10.83 0.28 21.72
CA LEU A 17 9.45 0.66 21.41
C LEU A 17 9.40 1.80 20.37
N ALA A 18 10.21 2.84 20.54
CA ALA A 18 10.27 3.96 19.59
C ALA A 18 10.74 3.52 18.19
N ALA A 19 11.69 2.57 18.13
CA ALA A 19 12.17 2.02 16.87
C ALA A 19 11.14 1.11 16.17
N VAL A 20 10.13 0.58 16.88
CA VAL A 20 9.05 -0.21 16.28
C VAL A 20 7.96 0.70 15.73
N GLU A 21 7.57 1.74 16.46
CA GLU A 21 6.57 2.71 15.96
C GLU A 21 7.04 3.41 14.68
N ASP A 22 8.31 3.83 14.63
CA ASP A 22 8.88 4.47 13.42
C ASP A 22 8.87 3.50 12.21
N ARG A 23 9.07 2.20 12.44
CA ARG A 23 9.02 1.18 11.39
C ARG A 23 7.62 0.99 10.85
N GLU A 24 6.64 0.84 11.74
CA GLU A 24 5.25 0.66 11.34
C GLU A 24 4.74 1.89 10.59
N ALA A 25 5.08 3.09 11.06
CA ALA A 25 4.76 4.34 10.38
C ALA A 25 5.37 4.40 8.96
N GLN A 26 6.65 4.03 8.82
CA GLN A 26 7.31 4.02 7.52
C GLN A 26 6.74 2.95 6.59
N GLN A 27 6.44 1.75 7.08
CA GLN A 27 5.77 0.70 6.28
C GLN A 27 4.38 1.16 5.84
N ALA A 28 3.59 1.77 6.74
CA ALA A 28 2.26 2.28 6.43
C ALA A 28 2.30 3.37 5.34
N LYS A 29 3.31 4.26 5.40
CA LYS A 29 3.54 5.28 4.37
C LYS A 29 3.81 4.66 3.00
N LEU A 30 4.66 3.64 2.93
CA LEU A 30 4.97 2.95 1.68
C LEU A 30 3.78 2.13 1.16
N ASP A 31 3.05 1.46 2.04
CA ASP A 31 1.84 0.72 1.70
C ASP A 31 0.75 1.65 1.15
N ALA A 32 0.57 2.84 1.73
CA ALA A 32 -0.34 3.86 1.23
C ALA A 32 0.07 4.37 -0.16
N ALA A 33 1.37 4.61 -0.39
CA ALA A 33 1.87 5.01 -1.72
C ALA A 33 1.63 3.92 -2.78
N CYS A 34 1.80 2.65 -2.42
CA CYS A 34 1.43 1.53 -3.29
C CYS A 34 -0.07 1.54 -3.61
N GLN A 35 -0.95 1.61 -2.60
CA GLN A 35 -2.40 1.63 -2.80
C GLN A 35 -2.85 2.80 -3.69
N GLN A 36 -2.28 3.99 -3.48
CA GLN A 36 -2.56 5.16 -4.31
C GLN A 36 -2.16 4.92 -5.77
N ALA A 37 -0.97 4.37 -6.03
CA ALA A 37 -0.51 4.06 -7.38
C ALA A 37 -1.42 3.01 -8.06
N GLN A 38 -1.86 2.00 -7.32
CA GLN A 38 -2.81 1.00 -7.81
C GLN A 38 -4.14 1.63 -8.21
N GLN A 39 -4.68 2.51 -7.36
CA GLN A 39 -5.92 3.21 -7.63
C GLN A 39 -5.82 4.12 -8.85
N GLN A 40 -4.73 4.88 -8.97
CA GLN A 40 -4.48 5.75 -10.13
C GLN A 40 -4.45 4.96 -11.44
N LEU A 41 -3.80 3.80 -11.47
CA LEU A 41 -3.76 2.96 -12.66
C LEU A 41 -5.15 2.43 -13.03
N VAL A 42 -5.94 2.03 -12.03
CA VAL A 42 -7.33 1.60 -12.23
C VAL A 42 -8.17 2.74 -12.80
N GLU A 43 -8.09 3.93 -12.21
CA GLU A 43 -8.85 5.10 -12.66
C GLU A 43 -8.45 5.53 -14.08
N GLN A 44 -7.15 5.50 -14.39
CA GLN A 44 -6.65 5.77 -15.74
C GLN A 44 -7.18 4.74 -16.74
N GLY A 45 -7.11 3.45 -16.42
CA GLY A 45 -7.63 2.38 -17.27
C GLY A 45 -9.15 2.48 -17.49
N LYS A 46 -9.90 2.83 -16.43
CA LYS A 46 -11.35 3.08 -16.50
C LYS A 46 -11.64 4.22 -17.47
N LYS A 47 -10.94 5.34 -17.32
CA LYS A 47 -11.11 6.51 -18.19
C LYS A 47 -10.79 6.18 -19.65
N GLN A 48 -9.69 5.49 -19.91
CA GLN A 48 -9.31 5.08 -21.27
C GLN A 48 -10.40 4.23 -21.95
N ARG A 49 -11.02 3.29 -21.20
CA ARG A 49 -12.09 2.43 -21.72
C ARG A 49 -13.39 3.18 -21.98
N ILE A 50 -13.78 4.08 -21.06
CA ILE A 50 -14.94 4.96 -21.26
C ILE A 50 -14.73 5.83 -22.50
N ASP A 51 -13.56 6.47 -22.61
CA ASP A 51 -13.22 7.34 -23.74
C ASP A 51 -13.21 6.54 -25.06
N ALA A 52 -12.70 5.31 -25.06
CA ALA A 52 -12.74 4.41 -26.22
C ALA A 52 -14.18 4.00 -26.61
N CYS A 53 -15.03 3.69 -25.63
CA CYS A 53 -16.44 3.36 -25.85
C CYS A 53 -17.21 4.53 -26.49
N ILE A 54 -16.98 5.75 -26.00
CA ILE A 54 -17.59 6.97 -26.57
C ILE A 54 -17.10 7.20 -28.00
N LYS A 55 -15.79 7.06 -28.25
CA LYS A 55 -15.20 7.18 -29.60
C LYS A 55 -15.75 6.15 -30.59
N ALA A 56 -16.12 4.96 -30.10
CA ALA A 56 -16.77 3.91 -30.90
C ALA A 56 -18.28 4.18 -31.17
N GLY A 57 -18.81 5.33 -30.74
CA GLY A 57 -20.22 5.71 -30.92
C GLY A 57 -21.14 5.33 -29.75
N GLY A 58 -20.58 4.85 -28.64
CA GLY A 58 -21.34 4.57 -27.42
C GLY A 58 -21.90 5.84 -26.77
N LYS A 59 -23.08 5.73 -26.15
CA LYS A 59 -23.65 6.82 -25.35
C LYS A 59 -22.86 6.96 -24.05
N ALA A 60 -22.44 8.19 -23.71
CA ALA A 60 -21.62 8.46 -22.52
C ALA A 60 -22.14 7.81 -21.24
N ALA A 61 -23.44 7.96 -20.93
CA ALA A 61 -24.05 7.36 -19.74
C ALA A 61 -23.98 5.82 -19.72
N LYS A 62 -24.14 5.17 -20.89
CA LYS A 62 -24.01 3.71 -21.00
C LYS A 62 -22.56 3.26 -20.84
N CYS A 63 -21.60 3.96 -21.47
CA CYS A 63 -20.18 3.67 -21.32
C CYS A 63 -19.72 3.83 -19.85
N GLN A 64 -20.19 4.87 -19.15
CA GLN A 64 -19.89 5.06 -17.73
C GLN A 64 -20.44 3.93 -16.86
N GLN A 65 -21.68 3.49 -17.13
CA GLN A 65 -22.31 2.38 -16.43
C GLN A 65 -21.57 1.05 -16.68
N GLU A 66 -21.17 0.79 -17.92
CA GLU A 66 -20.46 -0.43 -18.33
C GLU A 66 -19.13 -0.59 -17.59
N PHE A 67 -18.37 0.49 -17.43
CA PHE A 67 -17.08 0.47 -16.73
C PHE A 67 -17.19 0.94 -15.26
N ALA A 68 -18.39 0.98 -14.67
CA ALA A 68 -18.59 1.47 -13.31
C ALA A 68 -17.79 0.64 -12.28
N SER A 69 -17.77 -0.68 -12.46
CA SER A 69 -17.07 -1.66 -11.63
C SER A 69 -15.61 -1.91 -12.05
N PHE A 70 -15.07 -1.16 -13.02
CA PHE A 70 -13.71 -1.40 -13.48
C PHE A 70 -12.68 -1.27 -12.34
N GLY A 71 -11.83 -2.29 -12.21
CA GLY A 71 -10.81 -2.38 -11.16
C GLY A 71 -11.34 -2.75 -9.78
N GLN A 72 -12.64 -3.04 -9.64
CA GLN A 72 -13.13 -3.81 -8.50
C GLN A 72 -12.61 -5.25 -8.60
N ARG A 73 -12.63 -5.97 -7.48
CA ARG A 73 -12.27 -7.40 -7.47
C ARG A 73 -13.26 -8.18 -8.33
N GLU A 74 -12.82 -8.64 -9.51
CA GLU A 74 -13.55 -9.62 -10.31
C GLU A 74 -13.17 -11.03 -9.84
N GLY A 75 -14.00 -11.60 -8.96
CA GLY A 75 -13.75 -12.91 -8.37
C GLY A 75 -12.45 -12.97 -7.57
N ASN A 76 -11.65 -14.02 -7.81
CA ASN A 76 -10.34 -14.22 -7.15
C ASN A 76 -9.15 -13.65 -7.92
N LYS A 77 -9.37 -13.01 -9.08
CA LYS A 77 -8.29 -12.40 -9.86
C LYS A 77 -8.16 -10.93 -9.49
N ARG A 78 -7.15 -10.62 -8.68
CA ARG A 78 -6.64 -9.25 -8.57
C ARG A 78 -5.61 -9.07 -9.70
N PRO A 79 -5.68 -8.00 -10.50
CA PRO A 79 -4.58 -7.65 -11.39
C PRO A 79 -3.30 -7.58 -10.56
N ASP A 80 -2.18 -8.12 -11.07
CA ASP A 80 -0.90 -8.05 -10.35
C ASP A 80 -0.32 -6.64 -10.43
N LEU A 81 -0.87 -5.78 -9.57
CA LEU A 81 -0.44 -4.39 -9.42
C LEU A 81 0.74 -4.25 -8.46
N ASN A 82 1.33 -5.36 -8.01
CA ASN A 82 2.50 -5.34 -7.12
C ASN A 82 3.78 -5.03 -7.89
N SER A 83 3.74 -5.10 -9.23
CA SER A 83 4.84 -4.68 -10.11
C SER A 83 5.05 -3.16 -10.15
N LEU A 84 4.14 -2.37 -9.60
CA LEU A 84 4.29 -0.91 -9.53
C LEU A 84 5.49 -0.52 -8.65
N PRO A 85 6.32 0.47 -9.05
CA PRO A 85 7.49 0.86 -8.28
C PRO A 85 7.22 1.17 -6.79
N PRO A 86 6.13 1.88 -6.43
CA PRO A 86 5.80 2.11 -5.02
C PRO A 86 5.48 0.82 -4.25
N CYS A 87 4.87 -0.17 -4.91
CA CYS A 87 4.58 -1.48 -4.30
C CYS A 87 5.86 -2.32 -4.14
N GLN A 88 6.77 -2.28 -5.11
CA GLN A 88 8.08 -2.90 -4.99
C GLN A 88 8.90 -2.28 -3.85
N GLN A 89 8.82 -0.96 -3.66
CA GLN A 89 9.48 -0.27 -2.56
C GLN A 89 8.91 -0.68 -1.20
N ALA A 90 7.59 -0.76 -1.07
CA ALA A 90 6.91 -1.24 0.13
C ALA A 90 7.33 -2.69 0.48
N ASP A 91 7.42 -3.55 -0.52
CA ASP A 91 7.85 -4.93 -0.35
C ASP A 91 9.35 -5.08 -0.05
N ALA A 92 10.20 -4.28 -0.69
CA ALA A 92 11.63 -4.25 -0.42
C ALA A 92 11.91 -3.82 1.02
N TYR A 93 11.23 -2.76 1.49
CA TYR A 93 11.32 -2.31 2.88
C TYR A 93 10.88 -3.42 3.84
N ARG A 94 9.73 -4.06 3.58
CA ARG A 94 9.24 -5.19 4.39
C ARG A 94 10.22 -6.36 4.45
N LYS A 95 10.91 -6.65 3.34
CA LYS A 95 11.89 -7.75 3.23
C LYS A 95 13.24 -7.42 3.86
N SER A 96 13.64 -6.15 3.87
CA SER A 96 14.93 -5.71 4.42
C SER A 96 15.12 -6.06 5.90
N TYR A 97 14.03 -6.32 6.62
CA TYR A 97 14.02 -6.66 8.04
C TYR A 97 13.71 -8.12 8.36
N ARG A 98 13.41 -8.97 7.35
CA ARG A 98 13.14 -10.41 7.58
C ARG A 98 14.42 -11.28 7.51
N GLN A 99 15.58 -10.67 7.33
CA GLN A 99 16.89 -11.31 7.49
C GLN A 99 17.42 -11.06 8.91
#